data_AF-A0A971GXV2-F1
#
_entry.id   AF-A0A971GXV2-F1
#
_cell.length_a   1.000
_cell.length_b   1.000
_cell.length_c   1.000
_cell.angle_alpha   90.00
_cell.angle_beta   90.00
_cell.angle_gamma   90.00
#
_symmetry.space_group_name_H-M   'P 1'
#
loop_
_entity.id
_entity.type
_entity.pdbx_description
1 polymer ?
#
loop_
_entity_poly.entity_id
_entity_poly.type
_entity_poly.pdbx_seq_one_letter_code
_entity_poly.pdbx_strand_id
1 'polypeptide(L)'
;MQEAPDQVAEIACNLDDMTGEELGHLMETLLAAGALDVWFTPIQMKKSRPGTLLTVLCAASERERFCQLLLRASSTLGVRWHLAERLVAERAEAKVSTAFGEVRVKLKLLNGQVVSLKPEYDDCAALAQRSGASLARVREAAQEAGTALIGRSKGTL
;
A
#
# COMPACT_ATOMS: atom_id res chain seq x y z
N MET A 1 -22.41 -2.14 20.23
CA MET A 1 -21.31 -3.12 20.19
C MET A 1 -20.19 -2.45 19.42
N GLN A 2 -19.08 -2.09 20.07
CA GLN A 2 -17.97 -1.42 19.41
C GLN A 2 -17.24 -2.48 18.59
N GLU A 3 -17.21 -2.32 17.26
CA GLU A 3 -16.41 -3.22 16.41
C GLU A 3 -14.97 -3.20 16.92
N ALA A 4 -14.35 -4.39 16.98
CA ALA A 4 -12.95 -4.49 17.36
C ALA A 4 -12.12 -3.63 16.38
N PRO A 5 -11.15 -2.83 16.88
CA PRO A 5 -10.33 -2.00 16.00
C PRO A 5 -9.61 -2.89 14.98
N ASP A 6 -9.57 -2.45 13.72
CA ASP A 6 -8.83 -3.14 12.68
C ASP A 6 -7.34 -3.19 13.08
N GLN A 7 -6.77 -4.39 13.10
CA GLN A 7 -5.42 -4.65 13.61
C GLN A 7 -4.55 -5.30 12.54
N VAL A 8 -3.30 -4.87 12.54
CA VAL A 8 -2.23 -5.44 11.73
C VAL A 8 -1.10 -5.93 12.61
N ALA A 9 -0.39 -6.95 12.15
CA ALA A 9 0.86 -7.35 12.74
C ALA A 9 2.01 -6.69 11.97
N GLU A 10 2.85 -5.94 12.69
CA GLU A 10 4.12 -5.44 12.19
C GLU A 10 5.22 -6.39 12.69
N ILE A 11 5.72 -7.22 11.77
CA ILE A 11 6.74 -8.24 12.04
C ILE A 11 8.08 -7.72 11.54
N ALA A 12 9.13 -7.88 12.35
CA ALA A 12 10.44 -7.37 12.02
C ALA A 12 11.58 -8.33 12.39
N CYS A 13 12.63 -8.31 11.58
CA CYS A 13 13.91 -9.00 11.85
C CYS A 13 15.10 -8.19 11.32
N ASN A 14 16.26 -8.38 11.95
CA ASN A 14 17.50 -7.72 11.56
C ASN A 14 18.36 -8.71 10.78
N LEU A 15 18.93 -8.27 9.66
CA LEU A 15 19.70 -9.10 8.72
C LEU A 15 21.04 -8.41 8.44
N ASP A 16 22.17 -9.04 8.77
CA ASP A 16 23.53 -8.54 8.48
C ASP A 16 24.35 -9.46 7.56
N ASP A 17 23.73 -10.52 7.06
CA ASP A 17 24.36 -11.60 6.29
C ASP A 17 23.57 -11.97 5.02
N MET A 18 22.62 -11.12 4.61
CA MET A 18 21.94 -11.20 3.31
C MET A 18 22.40 -10.06 2.39
N THR A 19 22.53 -10.37 1.11
CA THR A 19 22.82 -9.44 0.02
C THR A 19 21.59 -8.65 -0.41
N GLY A 20 21.79 -7.54 -1.13
CA GLY A 20 20.68 -6.74 -1.67
C GLY A 20 19.78 -7.53 -2.64
N GLU A 21 20.33 -8.46 -3.41
CA GLU A 21 19.56 -9.31 -4.32
C GLU A 21 18.66 -10.29 -3.56
N GLU A 22 19.17 -10.92 -2.51
CA GLU A 22 18.39 -11.81 -1.65
C GLU A 22 17.28 -11.04 -0.91
N LEU A 23 17.56 -9.82 -0.45
CA LEU A 23 16.55 -8.94 0.14
C LEU A 23 15.47 -8.56 -0.88
N GLY A 24 15.83 -8.22 -2.11
CA GLY A 24 14.89 -7.94 -3.20
C GLY A 24 13.98 -9.14 -3.49
N HIS A 25 14.57 -10.33 -3.62
CA HIS A 25 13.81 -11.57 -3.82
C HIS A 25 12.85 -11.88 -2.66
N LEU A 26 13.31 -11.68 -1.42
CA LEU A 26 12.48 -11.87 -0.23
C LEU A 26 11.30 -10.91 -0.20
N MET A 27 11.51 -9.63 -0.56
CA MET A 27 10.44 -8.62 -0.63
C MET A 27 9.35 -9.03 -1.62
N GLU A 28 9.73 -9.44 -2.84
CA GLU A 28 8.78 -9.90 -3.86
C GLU A 28 8.00 -11.13 -3.39
N THR A 29 8.68 -12.08 -2.74
CA THR A 29 8.07 -13.29 -2.18
C THR A 29 7.03 -12.95 -1.11
N LEU A 30 7.34 -12.01 -0.21
CA LEU A 30 6.44 -11.59 0.87
C LEU A 30 5.22 -10.83 0.33
N LEU A 31 5.41 -9.95 -0.65
CA LEU A 31 4.32 -9.22 -1.31
C LEU A 31 3.41 -10.19 -2.09
N ALA A 32 3.99 -11.12 -2.85
CA ALA A 32 3.24 -12.17 -3.56
C ALA A 32 2.46 -13.09 -2.59
N ALA A 33 2.99 -13.30 -1.38
CA ALA A 33 2.34 -14.05 -0.32
C ALA A 33 1.22 -13.26 0.40
N GLY A 34 0.93 -12.03 0.00
CA GLY A 34 -0.16 -11.21 0.52
C GLY A 34 0.20 -10.30 1.69
N ALA A 35 1.47 -9.92 1.84
CA ALA A 35 1.85 -8.87 2.79
C ALA A 35 1.14 -7.57 2.41
N LEU A 36 0.68 -6.82 3.42
CA LEU A 36 0.05 -5.52 3.21
C LEU A 36 1.08 -4.47 2.82
N ASP A 37 2.29 -4.58 3.38
CA ASP A 37 3.45 -3.77 3.04
C ASP A 37 4.74 -4.47 3.47
N VAL A 38 5.85 -4.13 2.81
CA VAL A 38 7.20 -4.64 3.13
C VAL A 38 8.18 -3.51 2.90
N TRP A 39 9.09 -3.27 3.84
CA TRP A 39 10.13 -2.26 3.66
C TRP A 39 11.44 -2.63 4.36
N PHE A 40 12.49 -1.93 3.95
CA PHE A 40 13.83 -2.07 4.50
C PHE A 40 14.27 -0.76 5.14
N THR A 41 14.90 -0.85 6.32
CA THR A 41 15.57 0.29 6.96
C THR A 41 17.04 -0.06 7.16
N PRO A 42 18.00 0.76 6.68
CA PRO A 42 19.40 0.54 6.95
C PRO A 42 19.69 0.74 8.44
N ILE A 43 20.41 -0.20 9.05
CA ILE A 43 20.76 -0.17 10.46
C ILE A 43 22.24 -0.51 10.65
N GLN A 44 22.80 -0.07 11.77
CA GLN A 44 24.13 -0.49 12.22
C GLN A 44 23.99 -1.59 13.26
N MET A 45 24.68 -2.71 13.07
CA MET A 45 24.67 -3.85 13.98
C MET A 45 26.02 -4.03 14.69
N LYS A 46 26.04 -4.91 15.70
CA LYS A 46 27.24 -5.25 16.48
C LYS A 46 28.40 -5.68 15.57
N LYS A 47 29.64 -5.60 16.07
CA LYS A 47 30.86 -5.89 15.30
C LYS A 47 31.00 -5.00 14.04
N SER A 48 30.45 -3.78 14.12
CA SER A 48 30.49 -2.79 13.05
C SER A 48 29.93 -3.28 11.71
N ARG A 49 28.96 -4.19 11.73
CA ARG A 49 28.32 -4.72 10.52
C ARG A 49 27.18 -3.81 10.07
N PRO A 50 27.19 -3.29 8.83
CA PRO A 50 26.00 -2.75 8.20
C PRO A 50 24.95 -3.86 8.10
N GLY A 51 23.70 -3.55 8.40
CA GLY A 51 22.59 -4.49 8.29
C GLY A 51 21.31 -3.82 7.83
N THR A 52 20.28 -4.63 7.65
CA THR A 52 18.96 -4.21 7.21
C THR A 52 17.92 -4.69 8.22
N LEU A 53 17.10 -3.77 8.71
CA LEU A 53 15.85 -4.10 9.36
C LEU A 53 14.80 -4.35 8.27
N LEU A 54 14.35 -5.59 8.15
CA LEU A 54 13.17 -5.95 7.37
C LEU A 54 11.95 -5.78 8.25
N THR A 55 10.95 -5.05 7.78
CA THR A 55 9.63 -4.97 8.39
C THR A 55 8.54 -5.38 7.40
N VAL A 56 7.62 -6.21 7.89
CA VAL A 56 6.49 -6.75 7.13
C VAL A 56 5.21 -6.40 7.87
N LEU A 57 4.28 -5.76 7.17
CA LEU A 57 2.93 -5.52 7.66
C LEU A 57 1.99 -6.57 7.09
N CYS A 58 1.21 -7.24 7.94
CA CYS A 58 0.22 -8.23 7.50
C CYS A 58 -1.06 -8.15 8.35
N ALA A 59 -2.14 -8.79 7.88
CA ALA A 59 -3.34 -8.95 8.69
C ALA A 59 -2.99 -9.67 10.00
N ALA A 60 -3.58 -9.26 11.13
CA ALA A 60 -3.28 -9.86 12.43
C ALA A 60 -3.51 -11.39 12.45
N SER A 61 -4.49 -11.89 11.70
CA SER A 61 -4.77 -13.31 11.52
C SER A 61 -3.69 -14.09 10.78
N GLU A 62 -2.91 -13.42 9.93
CA GLU A 62 -1.87 -14.01 9.08
C GLU A 62 -0.49 -14.00 9.72
N ARG A 63 -0.36 -13.37 10.90
CA ARG A 63 0.92 -13.18 11.61
C ARG A 63 1.76 -14.45 11.67
N GLU A 64 1.17 -15.56 12.11
CA GLU A 64 1.92 -16.80 12.30
C GLU A 64 2.46 -17.36 10.99
N ARG A 65 1.67 -17.29 9.90
CA ARG A 65 2.12 -17.69 8.57
C ARG A 65 3.31 -16.85 8.10
N PHE A 66 3.27 -15.54 8.31
CA PHE A 66 4.38 -14.65 7.93
C PHE A 66 5.61 -14.84 8.80
N CYS A 67 5.47 -15.06 10.12
CA CYS A 67 6.60 -15.40 10.98
C CYS A 67 7.32 -16.65 10.48
N GLN A 68 6.57 -17.71 10.15
CA GLN A 68 7.16 -18.94 9.62
C GLN A 68 7.78 -18.76 8.23
N LEU A 69 7.17 -17.94 7.36
CA LEU A 69 7.72 -17.64 6.05
C LEU A 69 9.06 -16.91 6.18
N LEU A 70 9.17 -15.89 7.03
CA LEU A 70 10.41 -15.16 7.28
C LEU A 70 11.52 -16.05 7.84
N LEU A 71 11.20 -16.94 8.77
CA LEU A 71 12.16 -17.90 9.32
C LEU A 71 12.66 -18.93 8.28
N ARG A 72 11.87 -19.21 7.24
CA ARG A 72 12.27 -20.12 6.15
C ARG A 72 12.99 -19.42 5.01
N ALA A 73 12.62 -18.18 4.72
CA ALA A 73 13.05 -17.45 3.52
C ALA A 73 14.15 -16.41 3.78
N SER A 74 14.61 -16.26 5.03
CA SER A 74 15.73 -15.39 5.39
C SER A 74 16.75 -16.12 6.25
N SER A 75 17.92 -15.51 6.44
CA SER A 75 18.96 -16.01 7.35
C SER A 75 18.62 -15.83 8.84
N THR A 76 17.53 -15.12 9.16
CA THR A 76 17.23 -14.78 10.54
C THR A 76 16.86 -16.01 11.37
N LEU A 77 17.33 -16.04 12.62
CA LEU A 77 16.96 -17.08 13.59
C LEU A 77 15.69 -16.74 14.37
N GLY A 78 15.17 -15.52 14.23
CA GLY A 78 14.05 -15.04 15.02
C GLY A 78 13.42 -13.79 14.45
N VAL A 79 12.10 -13.70 14.62
CA VAL A 79 11.32 -12.51 14.30
C VAL A 79 10.68 -11.98 15.57
N ARG A 80 10.45 -10.66 15.62
CA ARG A 80 9.63 -10.02 16.66
C ARG A 80 8.43 -9.37 15.99
N TRP A 81 7.33 -9.21 16.71
CA TRP A 81 6.18 -8.50 16.18
C TRP A 81 5.45 -7.72 17.27
N HIS A 82 4.66 -6.75 16.84
CA HIS A 82 3.62 -6.14 17.67
C HIS A 82 2.32 -6.04 16.88
N LEU A 83 1.21 -5.93 17.59
CA LEU A 83 -0.07 -5.60 16.98
C LEU A 83 -0.25 -4.09 17.03
N ALA A 84 -0.61 -3.51 15.90
CA ALA A 84 -0.95 -2.11 15.78
C ALA A 84 -2.42 -1.98 15.39
N GLU A 85 -3.16 -1.16 16.12
CA GLU A 85 -4.46 -0.69 15.67
C GLU A 85 -4.26 0.28 14.52
N ARG A 86 -5.13 0.19 13.53
CA ARG A 86 -5.12 1.11 12.41
C ARG A 86 -6.51 1.62 12.10
N LEU A 87 -6.56 2.86 11.66
CA LEU A 87 -7.74 3.43 11.05
C LEU A 87 -7.51 3.49 9.53
N VAL A 88 -8.26 2.67 8.80
CA VAL A 88 -8.23 2.68 7.34
C VAL A 88 -9.44 3.47 6.85
N ALA A 89 -9.19 4.52 6.08
CA ALA A 89 -10.27 5.25 5.42
C ALA A 89 -11.01 4.31 4.46
N GLU A 90 -12.34 4.38 4.46
CA GLU A 90 -13.15 3.68 3.47
C GLU A 90 -12.75 4.12 2.06
N ARG A 91 -12.83 3.19 1.11
CA ARG A 91 -12.52 3.44 -0.29
C ARG A 91 -13.73 3.09 -1.15
N ALA A 92 -13.95 3.88 -2.18
CA ALA A 92 -14.87 3.57 -3.26
C ALA A 92 -14.21 3.90 -4.58
N GLU A 93 -14.79 3.43 -5.66
CA GLU A 93 -14.37 3.77 -7.02
C GLU A 93 -15.53 4.43 -7.73
N ALA A 94 -15.22 5.44 -8.53
CA ALA A 94 -16.16 6.04 -9.46
C ALA A 94 -15.47 6.24 -10.80
N LYS A 95 -16.25 6.60 -11.82
CA LYS A 95 -15.73 6.97 -13.13
C LYS A 95 -16.09 8.41 -13.44
N VAL A 96 -15.16 9.13 -14.01
CA VAL A 96 -15.35 10.52 -14.43
C VAL A 96 -15.07 10.66 -15.91
N SER A 97 -15.90 11.41 -16.61
CA SER A 97 -15.72 11.70 -18.03
C SER A 97 -14.84 12.95 -18.19
N THR A 98 -13.79 12.85 -19.00
CA THR A 98 -12.90 13.97 -19.33
C THR A 98 -12.87 14.18 -20.84
N ALA A 99 -12.26 15.28 -21.29
CA ALA A 99 -12.00 15.51 -22.72
C ALA A 99 -11.09 14.45 -23.37
N PHE A 100 -10.35 13.67 -22.58
CA PHE A 100 -9.45 12.62 -23.06
C PHE A 100 -10.08 11.22 -23.02
N GLY A 101 -11.21 11.06 -22.35
CA GLY A 101 -11.86 9.77 -22.10
C GLY A 101 -12.33 9.59 -20.66
N GLU A 102 -12.90 8.42 -20.39
CA GLU A 102 -13.31 8.02 -19.04
C GLU A 102 -12.10 7.61 -18.20
N VAL A 103 -12.05 8.08 -16.95
CA VAL A 103 -10.98 7.77 -15.99
C VAL A 103 -11.60 7.23 -14.71
N ARG A 104 -11.10 6.10 -14.20
CA ARG A 104 -11.45 5.65 -12.84
C ARG A 104 -10.79 6.56 -11.81
N VAL A 105 -11.54 6.89 -10.76
CA VAL A 105 -11.05 7.66 -9.62
C VAL A 105 -11.23 6.84 -8.34
N LYS A 106 -10.15 6.74 -7.55
CA LYS A 106 -10.19 6.22 -6.19
C LYS A 106 -10.71 7.30 -5.27
N LEU A 107 -11.82 7.03 -4.59
CA LEU A 107 -12.44 7.91 -3.61
C LEU A 107 -11.98 7.50 -2.22
N LYS A 108 -11.53 8.47 -1.42
CA LYS A 108 -11.28 8.30 0.02
C LYS A 108 -12.50 8.81 0.77
N LEU A 109 -13.07 7.96 1.61
CA LEU A 109 -14.24 8.28 2.41
C LEU A 109 -13.86 8.35 3.89
N LEU A 110 -14.38 9.36 4.58
CA LEU A 110 -14.37 9.46 6.03
C LEU A 110 -15.81 9.63 6.49
N ASN A 111 -16.26 8.81 7.45
CA ASN A 111 -17.64 8.80 7.94
C ASN A 111 -18.67 8.70 6.80
N GLY A 112 -18.39 7.87 5.78
CA GLY A 112 -19.24 7.69 4.61
C GLY A 112 -19.26 8.86 3.61
N GLN A 113 -18.47 9.92 3.82
CA GLN A 113 -18.37 11.09 2.93
C GLN A 113 -17.06 11.11 2.16
N VAL A 114 -17.10 11.44 0.87
CA VAL A 114 -15.89 11.61 0.06
C VAL A 114 -15.13 12.86 0.50
N VAL A 115 -13.89 12.67 0.96
CA VAL A 115 -13.01 13.78 1.39
C VAL A 115 -11.89 14.08 0.40
N SER A 116 -11.55 13.12 -0.45
CA SER A 116 -10.58 13.30 -1.52
C SER A 116 -10.80 12.24 -2.60
N LEU A 117 -10.36 12.55 -3.81
CA LEU A 117 -10.30 11.60 -4.91
C LEU A 117 -8.92 11.63 -5.55
N LYS A 118 -8.51 10.52 -6.15
CA LYS A 118 -7.27 10.38 -6.91
C LYS A 118 -7.55 9.65 -8.22
N PRO A 119 -7.25 10.26 -9.38
CA PRO A 119 -7.32 9.57 -10.67
C PRO A 119 -6.41 8.34 -10.70
N GLU A 120 -6.89 7.26 -11.31
CA GLU A 120 -6.09 6.05 -11.50
C GLU A 120 -4.96 6.31 -12.49
N TYR A 121 -3.75 5.91 -12.07
CA TYR A 121 -2.55 6.20 -12.83
C TYR A 121 -2.56 5.51 -14.19
N ASP A 122 -2.92 4.23 -14.23
CA ASP A 122 -2.88 3.43 -15.46
C ASP A 122 -3.86 3.96 -16.52
N ASP A 123 -5.06 4.37 -16.10
CA ASP A 123 -6.05 5.01 -16.98
C ASP A 123 -5.50 6.33 -17.52
N CYS A 124 -4.96 7.19 -16.64
CA CYS A 124 -4.38 8.46 -17.07
C CYS A 124 -3.18 8.28 -18.00
N ALA A 125 -2.32 7.29 -17.75
CA ALA A 125 -1.16 6.99 -18.58
C ALA A 125 -1.57 6.49 -19.97
N ALA A 126 -2.55 5.58 -20.04
CA ALA A 126 -3.08 5.08 -21.30
C ALA A 126 -3.74 6.19 -22.13
N LEU A 127 -4.53 7.07 -21.50
CA LEU A 127 -5.15 8.20 -22.19
C LEU A 127 -4.13 9.25 -22.64
N ALA A 128 -3.09 9.52 -21.85
CA ALA A 128 -2.00 10.41 -22.24
C ALA A 128 -1.29 9.90 -23.50
N GLN A 129 -0.95 8.60 -23.54
CA GLN A 129 -0.33 7.98 -24.72
C GLN A 129 -1.23 8.05 -25.96
N ARG A 130 -2.53 7.79 -25.81
CA ARG A 130 -3.48 7.77 -26.94
C ARG A 130 -3.82 9.16 -27.48
N SER A 131 -3.91 10.16 -26.62
CA SER A 131 -4.32 11.53 -26.99
C SER A 131 -3.14 12.43 -27.36
N GLY A 132 -1.91 12.02 -27.05
CA GLY A 132 -0.72 12.87 -27.15
C GLY A 132 -0.65 13.97 -26.08
N ALA A 133 -1.58 14.00 -25.14
CA ALA A 133 -1.56 14.94 -24.02
C ALA A 133 -0.52 14.51 -22.95
N SER A 134 -0.06 15.47 -22.15
CA SER A 134 0.78 15.13 -21.00
C SER A 134 -0.03 14.41 -19.92
N LEU A 135 0.61 13.48 -19.21
CA LEU A 135 0.01 12.80 -18.05
C LEU A 135 -0.55 13.78 -17.02
N ALA A 136 0.16 14.89 -16.78
CA ALA A 136 -0.27 15.94 -15.87
C ALA A 136 -1.63 16.52 -16.27
N ARG A 137 -1.82 16.82 -17.57
CA ARG A 137 -3.06 17.39 -18.09
C ARG A 137 -4.24 16.41 -18.01
N VAL A 138 -4.00 15.12 -18.28
CA VAL A 138 -5.03 14.09 -18.14
C VAL A 138 -5.45 13.92 -16.68
N ARG A 139 -4.48 13.93 -15.75
CA ARG A 139 -4.74 13.85 -14.31
C ARG A 139 -5.50 15.06 -13.79
N GLU A 140 -5.14 16.27 -14.22
CA GLU A 140 -5.83 17.51 -13.86
C GLU A 140 -7.28 17.49 -14.34
N ALA A 141 -7.52 17.15 -15.61
CA ALA A 141 -8.88 17.05 -16.14
C ALA A 141 -9.73 16.00 -15.41
N ALA A 142 -9.15 14.86 -15.04
CA ALA A 142 -9.84 13.84 -14.24
C ALA A 142 -10.12 14.33 -12.81
N GLN A 143 -9.19 15.06 -12.20
CA GLN A 143 -9.37 15.67 -10.89
C GLN A 143 -10.52 16.68 -10.90
N GLU A 144 -10.52 17.58 -11.88
CA GLU A 144 -11.55 18.61 -12.07
C GLU A 144 -12.93 17.97 -12.28
N ALA A 145 -13.05 17.01 -13.19
CA ALA A 145 -14.29 16.28 -13.46
C ALA A 145 -14.84 15.55 -12.23
N GLY A 146 -13.97 15.09 -11.34
CA GLY A 146 -14.34 14.44 -10.09
C GLY A 146 -14.73 15.39 -8.95
N THR A 147 -14.49 16.70 -9.05
CA THR A 147 -14.67 17.65 -7.93
C THR A 147 -16.09 17.60 -7.34
N ALA A 148 -17.10 17.40 -8.17
CA ALA A 148 -18.50 17.29 -7.73
C ALA A 148 -18.82 16.05 -6.87
N LEU A 149 -17.89 15.09 -6.80
CA LEU A 149 -17.99 13.91 -5.92
C LEU A 149 -17.54 14.23 -4.49
N ILE A 150 -16.72 15.25 -4.27
CA ILE A 150 -16.27 15.65 -2.94
C ILE A 150 -17.49 16.10 -2.11
N GLY A 151 -17.58 15.61 -0.87
CA GLY A 151 -18.70 15.85 0.04
C GLY A 151 -19.92 14.95 -0.19
N ARG A 152 -19.97 14.17 -1.28
CA ARG A 152 -21.06 13.19 -1.49
C ARG A 152 -20.97 12.05 -0.48
N SER A 153 -22.13 11.52 -0.11
CA SER A 153 -22.24 10.33 0.73
C SER A 153 -22.13 9.07 -0.14
N LYS A 154 -21.60 7.98 0.42
CA LYS A 154 -21.40 6.69 -0.28
C LYS A 154 -22.63 6.16 -1.00
N GLY A 155 -23.84 6.38 -0.44
CA GLY A 155 -25.11 5.96 -1.05
C GLY A 155 -25.58 6.83 -2.22
N THR A 156 -24.86 7.90 -2.56
CA THR A 156 -25.21 8.88 -3.60
C THR A 156 -24.07 9.05 -4.63
N LEU A 157 -23.13 8.11 -4.61
CA LEU A 157 -22.03 8.00 -5.57
C LEU A 157 -22.48 7.33 -6.86
#